data_AF-A0A965TSV2-F1
#
_entry.id   AF-A0A965TSV2-F1
#
_cell.length_a   1.000
_cell.length_b   1.000
_cell.length_c   1.000
_cell.angle_alpha   90.00
_cell.angle_beta   90.00
_cell.angle_gamma   90.00
#
_symmetry.space_group_name_H-M   'P 1'
#
loop_
_entity.id
_entity.type
_entity.pdbx_description
1 polymer ?
#
loop_
_entity_poly.entity_id
_entity_poly.type
_entity_poly.pdbx_seq_one_letter_code
_entity_poly.pdbx_strand_id
1 'polypeptide(L)'
;MKRLFFFPVIILLIFTSCTHTSPFVRERYVEAFGSDGEIVVSISPDKASKIVDLSSLSTGAFASLLSRIDRLSVALYENDESVPNDFTSYSFYGGIEGNIPSFLTNTALLYSKEWSKVENETTRYYHNDYLGLDVFSPKSGLLLFASDEYMKSYTTTYKERTKKIAKGLADRLSSSSFGFYISQPETMINIGIEIPESVLAKTLSILLVIEENDENKSVLGGTFTMESEKLASSLSILLKSSYISNKRRNKEPLGELQGLFVLDKNMVIINNMSLSDEQLLGITSLFSSLTSVVTGE
;
A
#
# COMPACT_ATOMS: atom_id res chain seq x y z
N MET A 1 -33.36 -6.19 -51.39
CA MET A 1 -33.39 -7.13 -50.24
C MET A 1 -32.34 -6.70 -49.23
N LYS A 2 -32.72 -6.75 -47.94
CA LYS A 2 -32.14 -5.97 -46.83
C LYS A 2 -30.80 -6.51 -46.33
N ARG A 3 -29.94 -5.55 -45.96
CA ARG A 3 -28.69 -5.65 -45.19
C ARG A 3 -28.86 -6.51 -43.93
N LEU A 4 -27.99 -7.49 -43.71
CA LEU A 4 -27.86 -8.16 -42.40
C LEU A 4 -26.54 -8.95 -42.30
N PHE A 5 -25.40 -8.26 -42.33
CA PHE A 5 -24.09 -8.85 -42.00
C PHE A 5 -23.17 -7.76 -41.41
N PHE A 6 -23.59 -7.15 -40.31
CA PHE A 6 -22.78 -6.15 -39.59
C PHE A 6 -22.96 -6.18 -38.06
N PHE A 7 -23.51 -7.28 -37.51
CA PHE A 7 -23.85 -7.37 -36.08
C PHE A 7 -22.82 -8.09 -35.17
N PRO A 8 -21.97 -9.05 -35.62
CA PRO A 8 -21.06 -9.72 -34.68
C PRO A 8 -19.78 -8.92 -34.36
N VAL A 9 -19.41 -7.93 -35.19
CA VAL A 9 -18.20 -7.11 -34.97
C VAL A 9 -18.44 -5.99 -33.94
N ILE A 10 -19.67 -5.48 -33.84
CA ILE A 10 -20.00 -4.41 -32.87
C ILE A 10 -20.10 -4.97 -31.44
N ILE A 11 -20.56 -6.21 -31.24
CA ILE A 11 -20.62 -6.83 -29.92
C ILE A 11 -19.22 -7.19 -29.40
N LEU A 12 -18.27 -7.54 -30.29
CA LEU A 12 -16.87 -7.78 -29.89
C LEU A 12 -16.12 -6.48 -29.53
N LEU A 13 -16.49 -5.35 -30.13
CA LEU A 13 -15.89 -4.03 -29.86
C LEU A 13 -16.42 -3.35 -28.59
N ILE A 14 -17.57 -3.76 -28.05
CA ILE A 14 -18.11 -3.18 -26.80
C ILE A 14 -17.41 -3.75 -25.56
N PHE A 15 -16.73 -4.91 -25.66
CA PHE A 15 -16.00 -5.52 -24.55
C PHE A 15 -14.52 -5.09 -24.43
N THR A 16 -13.98 -4.30 -25.36
CA THR A 16 -12.54 -3.97 -25.38
C THR A 16 -12.16 -2.61 -24.81
N SER A 17 -13.08 -1.79 -24.30
CA SER A 17 -12.73 -0.45 -23.81
C SER A 17 -13.30 -0.02 -22.45
N CYS A 18 -13.87 -0.93 -21.66
CA CYS A 18 -14.15 -0.63 -20.25
C CYS A 18 -12.87 -0.88 -19.44
N THR A 19 -11.99 0.11 -19.38
CA THR A 19 -10.96 0.14 -18.32
C THR A 19 -11.70 0.27 -17.00
N HIS A 20 -11.70 -0.80 -16.20
CA HIS A 20 -12.22 -0.72 -14.85
C HIS A 20 -11.20 0.02 -14.00
N THR A 21 -11.65 1.04 -13.29
CA THR A 21 -10.85 1.73 -12.27
C THR A 21 -11.42 1.36 -10.90
N SER A 22 -10.75 1.78 -9.83
CA SER A 22 -11.27 1.64 -8.47
C SER A 22 -12.77 2.00 -8.38
N PRO A 23 -13.59 1.18 -7.70
CA PRO A 23 -14.99 1.50 -7.47
C PRO A 23 -15.18 2.65 -6.47
N PHE A 24 -14.11 3.12 -5.82
CA PHE A 24 -14.12 4.17 -4.81
C PHE A 24 -13.65 5.51 -5.39
N VAL A 25 -14.56 6.21 -6.08
CA VAL A 25 -14.22 7.46 -6.80
C VAL A 25 -14.13 8.68 -5.87
N ARG A 26 -14.96 8.73 -4.83
CA ARG A 26 -15.05 9.88 -3.90
C ARG A 26 -14.19 9.74 -2.64
N GLU A 27 -13.76 8.53 -2.36
CA GLU A 27 -13.10 8.10 -1.13
C GLU A 27 -12.01 7.14 -1.56
N ARG A 28 -10.85 7.19 -0.92
CA ARG A 28 -9.76 6.28 -1.29
C ARG A 28 -9.94 4.95 -0.59
N TYR A 29 -9.79 3.83 -1.29
CA TYR A 29 -9.95 2.49 -0.70
C TYR A 29 -9.15 2.32 0.60
N VAL A 30 -7.92 2.81 0.60
CA VAL A 30 -7.01 2.84 1.77
C VAL A 30 -7.59 3.49 3.03
N GLU A 31 -8.61 4.36 2.93
CA GLU A 31 -9.27 4.95 4.11
C GLU A 31 -9.83 3.89 5.07
N ALA A 32 -10.10 2.68 4.62
CA ALA A 32 -10.70 1.62 5.45
C ALA A 32 -9.71 0.80 6.29
N PHE A 33 -8.42 0.97 6.04
CA PHE A 33 -7.33 0.27 6.73
C PHE A 33 -6.82 1.08 7.93
N GLY A 34 -5.93 0.51 8.72
CA GLY A 34 -5.25 1.25 9.78
C GLY A 34 -6.02 1.22 11.08
N SER A 35 -6.49 0.04 11.48
CA SER A 35 -6.76 -0.22 12.90
C SER A 35 -5.48 0.02 13.71
N ASP A 36 -5.62 0.20 15.02
CA ASP A 36 -4.47 0.42 15.89
C ASP A 36 -3.47 -0.74 15.79
N GLY A 37 -2.18 -0.42 15.66
CA GLY A 37 -1.10 -1.37 15.45
C GLY A 37 -0.97 -1.94 14.04
N GLU A 38 -1.97 -1.79 13.16
CA GLU A 38 -1.89 -2.28 11.79
C GLU A 38 -0.90 -1.46 10.97
N ILE A 39 -0.02 -2.17 10.25
CA ILE A 39 0.87 -1.58 9.27
C ILE A 39 0.17 -1.60 7.92
N VAL A 40 -0.19 -0.43 7.42
CA VAL A 40 -0.79 -0.25 6.09
C VAL A 40 0.30 0.11 5.09
N VAL A 41 0.43 -0.72 4.06
CA VAL A 41 1.31 -0.46 2.93
C VAL A 41 0.47 -0.26 1.67
N SER A 42 0.75 0.81 0.92
CA SER A 42 0.06 1.10 -0.34
C SER A 42 1.06 1.45 -1.43
N ILE A 43 0.92 0.81 -2.58
CA ILE A 43 1.92 0.87 -3.64
C ILE A 43 1.21 1.04 -4.97
N SER A 44 1.75 1.90 -5.83
CA SER A 44 1.39 1.96 -7.24
C SER A 44 2.51 1.31 -8.05
N PRO A 45 2.32 0.08 -8.59
CA PRO A 45 3.38 -0.63 -9.31
C PRO A 45 3.98 0.18 -10.46
N ASP A 46 3.13 0.86 -11.25
CA ASP A 46 3.56 1.74 -12.34
C ASP A 46 4.52 2.84 -11.85
N LYS A 47 4.13 3.57 -10.81
CA LYS A 47 4.97 4.64 -10.23
C LYS A 47 6.20 4.10 -9.51
N ALA A 48 6.07 2.98 -8.80
CA ALA A 48 7.15 2.35 -8.06
C ALA A 48 8.23 1.77 -8.99
N SER A 49 7.85 1.30 -10.18
CA SER A 49 8.78 0.77 -11.19
C SER A 49 9.85 1.76 -11.66
N LYS A 50 9.62 3.07 -11.46
CA LYS A 50 10.59 4.13 -11.74
C LYS A 50 11.65 4.28 -10.65
N ILE A 51 11.39 3.73 -9.47
CA ILE A 51 12.16 3.93 -8.24
C ILE A 51 12.88 2.64 -7.85
N VAL A 52 12.19 1.52 -8.05
CA VAL A 52 12.65 0.18 -7.69
C VAL A 52 12.72 -0.65 -8.97
N ASP A 53 13.81 -1.40 -9.13
CA ASP A 53 13.92 -2.35 -10.22
C ASP A 53 12.96 -3.53 -9.98
N LEU A 54 11.79 -3.46 -10.63
CA LEU A 54 10.78 -4.50 -10.61
C LEU A 54 11.03 -5.57 -11.68
N SER A 55 12.21 -5.58 -12.33
CA SER A 55 12.47 -6.47 -13.46
C SER A 55 12.37 -7.95 -13.08
N SER A 56 12.76 -8.31 -11.85
CA SER A 56 12.59 -9.66 -11.29
C SER A 56 11.12 -10.11 -11.26
N LEU A 57 10.20 -9.18 -10.99
CA LEU A 57 8.75 -9.37 -10.96
C LEU A 57 8.10 -9.15 -12.34
N SER A 58 8.86 -8.68 -13.34
CA SER A 58 8.35 -8.34 -14.67
C SER A 58 8.42 -9.48 -15.69
N THR A 59 8.68 -10.72 -15.25
CA THR A 59 8.76 -11.86 -16.15
C THR A 59 7.42 -12.60 -16.24
N GLY A 60 7.04 -13.00 -17.46
CA GLY A 60 5.89 -13.89 -17.71
C GLY A 60 4.51 -13.27 -17.48
N ALA A 61 3.56 -14.10 -17.01
CA ALA A 61 2.15 -13.75 -16.83
C ALA A 61 1.94 -12.64 -15.77
N PHE A 62 2.85 -12.52 -14.81
CA PHE A 62 2.76 -11.57 -13.70
C PHE A 62 2.95 -10.11 -14.15
N ALA A 63 3.83 -9.85 -15.12
CA ALA A 63 3.97 -8.51 -15.73
C ALA A 63 2.67 -8.01 -16.34
N SER A 64 1.91 -8.91 -16.99
CA SER A 64 0.61 -8.59 -17.56
C SER A 64 -0.46 -8.30 -16.50
N LEU A 65 -0.34 -8.91 -15.31
CA LEU A 65 -1.19 -8.61 -14.17
C LEU A 65 -0.81 -7.26 -13.56
N LEU A 66 0.48 -7.02 -13.28
CA LEU A 66 0.99 -5.76 -12.76
C LEU A 66 0.58 -4.56 -13.63
N SER A 67 0.59 -4.71 -14.96
CA SER A 67 0.16 -3.66 -15.89
C SER A 67 -1.33 -3.28 -15.79
N ARG A 68 -2.14 -4.11 -15.12
CA ARG A 68 -3.58 -3.86 -14.86
C ARG A 68 -3.83 -3.33 -13.45
N ILE A 69 -2.81 -3.27 -12.61
CA ILE A 69 -2.91 -2.84 -11.22
C ILE A 69 -2.58 -1.36 -11.15
N ASP A 70 -3.57 -0.56 -10.75
CA ASP A 70 -3.36 0.86 -10.44
C ASP A 70 -2.70 0.98 -9.05
N ARG A 71 -3.16 0.16 -8.11
CA ARG A 71 -2.74 0.21 -6.70
C ARG A 71 -2.91 -1.12 -5.98
N LEU A 72 -1.92 -1.49 -5.18
CA LEU A 72 -1.97 -2.55 -4.18
C LEU A 72 -2.03 -1.90 -2.81
N SER A 73 -2.97 -2.32 -1.95
CA SER A 73 -3.02 -1.88 -0.56
C SER A 73 -3.16 -3.09 0.36
N VAL A 74 -2.30 -3.17 1.36
CA VAL A 74 -2.17 -4.28 2.31
C VAL A 74 -2.18 -3.69 3.71
N ALA A 75 -2.88 -4.33 4.65
CA ALA A 75 -2.66 -4.16 6.07
C ALA A 75 -2.05 -5.45 6.63
N LEU A 76 -0.95 -5.30 7.35
CA LEU A 76 -0.29 -6.34 8.13
C LEU A 76 -0.70 -6.17 9.59
N TYR A 77 -0.96 -7.29 10.26
CA TYR A 77 -1.32 -7.30 11.66
C TYR A 77 -0.79 -8.55 12.36
N GLU A 78 -0.54 -8.41 13.65
CA GLU A 78 -0.07 -9.51 14.48
C GLU A 78 -1.21 -10.49 14.78
N ASN A 79 -0.89 -11.77 14.73
CA ASN A 79 -1.71 -12.91 15.11
C ASN A 79 -0.98 -13.74 16.18
N ASP A 80 -1.59 -14.85 16.62
CA ASP A 80 -1.00 -15.73 17.65
C ASP A 80 0.33 -16.39 17.23
N GLU A 81 0.64 -16.41 15.93
CA GLU A 81 1.86 -17.01 15.35
C GLU A 81 2.92 -15.95 15.00
N SER A 82 2.60 -14.66 15.18
CA SER A 82 3.49 -13.55 14.80
C SER A 82 4.70 -13.47 15.71
N VAL A 83 5.86 -13.32 15.09
CA VAL A 83 7.14 -13.12 15.77
C VAL A 83 7.41 -11.60 15.82
N PRO A 84 7.67 -11.03 17.02
CA PRO A 84 7.93 -9.60 17.15
C PRO A 84 9.08 -9.15 16.24
N ASN A 85 8.86 -8.06 15.50
CA ASN A 85 9.78 -7.48 14.52
C ASN A 85 10.08 -8.35 13.28
N ASP A 86 9.33 -9.43 13.03
CA ASP A 86 9.39 -10.21 11.80
C ASP A 86 8.05 -10.13 11.05
N PHE A 87 7.95 -9.14 10.15
CA PHE A 87 6.74 -8.89 9.37
C PHE A 87 6.37 -10.03 8.41
N THR A 88 7.26 -11.00 8.15
CA THR A 88 6.94 -12.15 7.30
C THR A 88 6.01 -13.15 7.99
N SER A 89 5.95 -13.09 9.33
CA SER A 89 5.05 -13.91 10.15
C SER A 89 3.68 -13.27 10.39
N TYR A 90 3.47 -12.04 9.92
CA TYR A 90 2.25 -11.28 10.18
C TYR A 90 1.15 -11.77 9.24
N SER A 91 -0.08 -11.88 9.76
CA SER A 91 -1.24 -12.02 8.89
C SER A 91 -1.46 -10.74 8.09
N PHE A 92 -2.07 -10.89 6.92
CA PHE A 92 -2.34 -9.76 6.06
C PHE A 92 -3.70 -9.85 5.37
N TYR A 93 -4.24 -8.67 5.09
CA TYR A 93 -5.37 -8.53 4.20
C TYR A 93 -5.23 -7.29 3.35
N GLY A 94 -5.89 -7.28 2.20
CA GLY A 94 -5.70 -6.18 1.28
C GLY A 94 -6.67 -6.17 0.12
N GLY A 95 -6.42 -5.22 -0.77
CA GLY A 95 -7.08 -5.18 -2.04
C GLY A 95 -6.19 -4.60 -3.13
N ILE A 96 -6.43 -5.10 -4.34
CA ILE A 96 -5.83 -4.64 -5.57
C ILE A 96 -6.89 -3.82 -6.30
N GLU A 97 -6.58 -2.57 -6.61
CA GLU A 97 -7.38 -1.67 -7.42
C GLU A 97 -6.79 -1.60 -8.83
N GLY A 98 -7.64 -1.62 -9.86
CA GLY A 98 -7.20 -1.49 -11.25
C GLY A 98 -8.18 -2.10 -12.25
N ASN A 99 -7.69 -2.45 -13.43
CA ASN A 99 -8.50 -3.04 -14.49
C ASN A 99 -8.78 -4.53 -14.25
N ILE A 100 -9.66 -4.79 -13.27
CA ILE A 100 -10.02 -6.10 -12.76
C ILE A 100 -11.50 -6.36 -13.04
N PRO A 101 -11.85 -7.05 -14.14
CA PRO A 101 -13.23 -7.40 -14.43
C PRO A 101 -13.71 -8.54 -13.52
N SER A 102 -14.57 -8.23 -12.54
CA SER A 102 -14.98 -9.19 -11.49
C SER A 102 -15.53 -10.51 -12.04
N PHE A 103 -16.34 -10.45 -13.10
CA PHE A 103 -16.87 -11.67 -13.74
C PHE A 103 -15.75 -12.56 -14.28
N LEU A 104 -14.79 -11.99 -15.01
CA LEU A 104 -13.68 -12.76 -15.59
C LEU A 104 -12.74 -13.28 -14.51
N THR A 105 -12.39 -12.44 -13.53
CA THR A 105 -11.51 -12.83 -12.42
C THR A 105 -12.11 -13.98 -11.60
N ASN A 106 -13.38 -13.86 -11.17
CA ASN A 106 -14.04 -14.91 -10.40
C ASN A 106 -14.27 -16.19 -11.21
N THR A 107 -14.51 -16.06 -12.53
CA THR A 107 -14.62 -17.23 -13.42
C THR A 107 -13.28 -17.94 -13.55
N ALA A 108 -12.18 -17.21 -13.71
CA ALA A 108 -10.84 -17.78 -13.77
C ALA A 108 -10.48 -18.53 -12.47
N LEU A 109 -10.78 -17.93 -11.30
CA LEU A 109 -10.59 -18.58 -10.00
C LEU A 109 -11.42 -19.87 -9.86
N LEU A 110 -12.68 -19.85 -10.32
CA LEU A 110 -13.56 -21.03 -10.26
C LEU A 110 -13.06 -22.22 -11.09
N TYR A 111 -12.43 -21.96 -12.24
CA TYR A 111 -11.96 -23.00 -13.14
C TYR A 111 -10.48 -23.39 -12.92
N SER A 112 -9.78 -22.67 -12.04
CA SER A 112 -8.41 -23.02 -11.68
C SER A 112 -8.40 -24.16 -10.66
N LYS A 113 -7.52 -25.15 -10.89
CA LYS A 113 -7.45 -26.36 -10.04
C LYS A 113 -6.83 -26.11 -8.67
N GLU A 114 -6.04 -25.04 -8.55
CA GLU A 114 -5.31 -24.67 -7.33
C GLU A 114 -6.19 -23.90 -6.35
N TRP A 115 -7.40 -23.49 -6.78
CA TRP A 115 -8.31 -22.67 -6.01
C TRP A 115 -9.54 -23.48 -5.64
N SER A 116 -9.81 -23.58 -4.35
CA SER A 116 -11.03 -24.19 -3.82
C SER A 116 -12.06 -23.11 -3.52
N LYS A 117 -13.31 -23.34 -3.93
CA LYS A 117 -14.40 -22.40 -3.67
C LYS A 117 -14.87 -22.58 -2.22
N VAL A 118 -14.87 -21.50 -1.46
CA VAL A 118 -15.46 -21.44 -0.12
C VAL A 118 -16.75 -20.62 -0.17
N GLU A 119 -17.85 -21.21 0.29
CA GLU A 119 -19.13 -20.53 0.43
C GLU A 119 -19.38 -20.16 1.90
N ASN A 120 -19.67 -18.89 2.13
CA ASN A 120 -20.12 -18.36 3.42
C ASN A 120 -21.57 -17.85 3.24
N GLU A 121 -22.28 -17.59 4.34
CA GLU A 121 -23.67 -17.11 4.33
C GLU A 121 -23.85 -15.80 3.54
N THR A 122 -22.81 -14.97 3.46
CA THR A 122 -22.90 -13.62 2.90
C THR A 122 -22.18 -13.41 1.57
N THR A 123 -21.18 -14.24 1.25
CA THR A 123 -20.44 -14.19 -0.01
C THR A 123 -19.72 -15.52 -0.24
N ARG A 124 -19.13 -15.68 -1.42
CA ARG A 124 -18.13 -16.71 -1.71
C ARG A 124 -16.75 -16.08 -1.86
N TYR A 125 -15.73 -16.89 -1.67
CA TYR A 125 -14.34 -16.58 -2.00
C TYR A 125 -13.62 -17.85 -2.44
N TYR A 126 -12.36 -17.72 -2.82
CA TYR A 126 -11.54 -18.82 -3.33
C TYR A 126 -10.27 -18.93 -2.51
N HIS A 127 -10.00 -20.12 -1.98
CA HIS A 127 -8.84 -20.41 -1.15
C HIS A 127 -7.78 -21.19 -1.93
N ASN A 128 -6.51 -20.83 -1.75
CA ASN A 128 -5.37 -21.57 -2.27
C ASN A 128 -4.51 -22.09 -1.11
N ASP A 129 -4.49 -23.42 -0.92
CA ASP A 129 -3.76 -24.07 0.18
C ASP A 129 -2.25 -23.85 0.09
N TYR A 130 -1.68 -23.80 -1.12
CA TYR A 130 -0.24 -23.63 -1.32
C TYR A 130 0.22 -22.22 -0.97
N LEU A 131 -0.57 -21.21 -1.33
CA LEU A 131 -0.29 -19.81 -1.06
C LEU A 131 -0.77 -19.35 0.32
N GLY A 132 -1.62 -20.15 0.99
CA GLY A 132 -2.33 -19.73 2.20
C GLY A 132 -3.14 -18.46 1.97
N LEU A 133 -3.79 -18.33 0.80
CA LEU A 133 -4.38 -17.08 0.35
C LEU A 133 -5.85 -17.27 -0.04
N ASP A 134 -6.70 -16.41 0.51
CA ASP A 134 -8.10 -16.25 0.14
C ASP A 134 -8.28 -15.06 -0.78
N VAL A 135 -9.01 -15.23 -1.88
CA VAL A 135 -9.17 -14.19 -2.91
C VAL A 135 -10.61 -14.15 -3.44
N PHE A 136 -11.10 -12.93 -3.71
CA PHE A 136 -12.36 -12.73 -4.42
C PHE A 136 -12.49 -11.32 -4.99
N SER A 137 -13.12 -11.18 -6.17
CA SER A 137 -13.43 -9.87 -6.74
C SER A 137 -14.92 -9.53 -6.51
N PRO A 138 -15.26 -8.75 -5.47
CA PRO A 138 -16.66 -8.45 -5.16
C PRO A 138 -17.29 -7.44 -6.13
N LYS A 139 -16.48 -6.63 -6.80
CA LYS A 139 -16.89 -5.63 -7.78
C LYS A 139 -15.77 -5.39 -8.78
N SER A 140 -16.12 -5.14 -10.05
CA SER A 140 -15.11 -4.79 -11.04
C SER A 140 -14.33 -3.55 -10.58
N GLY A 141 -13.01 -3.61 -10.74
CA GLY A 141 -12.10 -2.59 -10.23
C GLY A 141 -11.40 -2.98 -8.93
N LEU A 142 -11.81 -4.08 -8.27
CA LEU A 142 -11.30 -4.49 -6.96
C LEU A 142 -11.14 -6.01 -6.86
N LEU A 143 -9.97 -6.47 -6.43
CA LEU A 143 -9.71 -7.84 -5.99
C LEU A 143 -9.30 -7.80 -4.53
N LEU A 144 -10.07 -8.44 -3.66
CA LEU A 144 -9.74 -8.57 -2.25
C LEU A 144 -8.94 -9.83 -2.02
N PHE A 145 -8.03 -9.77 -1.06
CA PHE A 145 -7.25 -10.92 -0.62
C PHE A 145 -6.99 -10.88 0.88
N ALA A 146 -6.73 -12.04 1.48
CA ALA A 146 -6.30 -12.20 2.88
C ALA A 146 -5.59 -13.54 3.10
N SER A 147 -4.72 -13.62 4.10
CA SER A 147 -4.03 -14.87 4.47
C SER A 147 -4.85 -15.80 5.37
N ASP A 148 -5.79 -15.25 6.15
CA ASP A 148 -6.51 -15.96 7.21
C ASP A 148 -7.97 -15.52 7.35
N GLU A 149 -8.23 -14.24 7.66
CA GLU A 149 -9.55 -13.72 8.01
C GLU A 149 -10.18 -12.97 6.82
N TYR A 150 -10.39 -13.69 5.69
CA TYR A 150 -10.97 -13.07 4.49
C TYR A 150 -12.28 -12.32 4.76
N MET A 151 -13.15 -12.89 5.60
CA MET A 151 -14.45 -12.27 5.91
C MET A 151 -14.30 -10.96 6.69
N LYS A 152 -13.27 -10.80 7.52
CA LYS A 152 -12.95 -9.53 8.17
C LYS A 152 -12.50 -8.50 7.16
N SER A 153 -11.61 -8.87 6.23
CA SER A 153 -11.21 -8.01 5.11
C SER A 153 -12.41 -7.55 4.30
N TYR A 154 -13.24 -8.48 3.82
CA TYR A 154 -14.43 -8.20 3.03
C TYR A 154 -15.43 -7.29 3.75
N THR A 155 -15.67 -7.55 5.04
CA THR A 155 -16.66 -6.78 5.80
C THR A 155 -16.15 -5.38 6.11
N THR A 156 -14.93 -5.26 6.63
CA THR A 156 -14.39 -3.99 7.14
C THR A 156 -13.87 -3.06 6.05
N THR A 157 -13.42 -3.59 4.90
CA THR A 157 -12.85 -2.78 3.81
C THR A 157 -13.82 -2.52 2.66
N TYR A 158 -14.85 -3.36 2.49
CA TYR A 158 -15.77 -3.28 1.35
C TYR A 158 -17.25 -3.17 1.75
N LYS A 159 -17.81 -4.15 2.46
CA LYS A 159 -19.27 -4.24 2.69
C LYS A 159 -19.79 -3.24 3.73
N GLU A 160 -19.16 -3.18 4.89
CA GLU A 160 -19.51 -2.35 6.06
C GLU A 160 -18.38 -1.37 6.37
N ARG A 161 -17.84 -0.82 5.28
CA ARG A 161 -16.60 -0.06 5.25
C ARG A 161 -16.61 1.10 6.25
N THR A 162 -15.64 1.08 7.17
CA THR A 162 -15.44 2.16 8.16
C THR A 162 -14.14 2.89 7.87
N LYS A 163 -14.21 4.22 7.77
CA LYS A 163 -13.04 5.07 7.50
C LYS A 163 -12.23 5.30 8.77
N LYS A 164 -10.97 4.90 8.76
CA LYS A 164 -10.02 5.00 9.88
C LYS A 164 -8.90 5.97 9.55
N ILE A 165 -8.35 5.93 8.33
CA ILE A 165 -7.34 6.91 7.89
C ILE A 165 -8.02 8.23 7.52
N ALA A 166 -7.54 9.33 8.08
CA ALA A 166 -8.03 10.66 7.74
C ALA A 166 -7.84 10.95 6.24
N LYS A 167 -8.85 11.59 5.62
CA LYS A 167 -8.91 11.82 4.17
C LYS A 167 -7.62 12.39 3.57
N GLY A 168 -7.02 13.41 4.19
CA GLY A 168 -5.79 14.03 3.68
C GLY A 168 -4.59 13.07 3.64
N LEU A 169 -4.46 12.21 4.65
CA LEU A 169 -3.41 11.19 4.69
C LEU A 169 -3.69 10.09 3.66
N ALA A 170 -4.95 9.66 3.53
CA ALA A 170 -5.36 8.66 2.57
C ALA A 170 -5.20 9.13 1.11
N ASP A 171 -5.50 10.41 0.83
CA ASP A 171 -5.26 11.03 -0.47
C ASP A 171 -3.76 11.03 -0.81
N ARG A 172 -2.90 11.44 0.12
CA ARG A 172 -1.44 11.43 -0.05
C ARG A 172 -0.91 10.01 -0.24
N LEU A 173 -1.37 9.06 0.56
CA LEU A 173 -1.03 7.64 0.46
C LEU A 173 -1.42 7.08 -0.91
N SER A 174 -2.61 7.43 -1.42
CA SER A 174 -3.13 6.97 -2.71
C SER A 174 -2.47 7.63 -3.94
N SER A 175 -1.83 8.79 -3.76
CA SER A 175 -1.12 9.48 -4.84
C SER A 175 0.36 9.12 -4.92
N SER A 176 0.96 8.59 -3.85
CA SER A 176 2.39 8.29 -3.79
C SER A 176 2.79 7.10 -4.66
N SER A 177 4.08 6.91 -4.90
CA SER A 177 4.61 5.70 -5.56
C SER A 177 4.58 4.52 -4.59
N PHE A 178 5.04 4.76 -3.37
CA PHE A 178 5.04 3.83 -2.25
C PHE A 178 4.59 4.60 -1.00
N GLY A 179 3.90 3.93 -0.09
CA GLY A 179 3.37 4.55 1.11
C GLY A 179 3.23 3.56 2.24
N PHE A 180 3.52 4.04 3.44
CA PHE A 180 3.44 3.32 4.70
C PHE A 180 2.64 4.17 5.68
N TYR A 181 1.67 3.57 6.36
CA TYR A 181 0.89 4.20 7.40
C TYR A 181 0.71 3.25 8.58
N ILE A 182 0.80 3.78 9.80
CA ILE A 182 0.47 3.05 11.02
C ILE A 182 -0.26 3.98 11.99
N SER A 183 -1.36 3.48 12.57
CA SER A 183 -2.07 4.11 13.68
C SER A 183 -1.52 3.55 14.99
N GLN A 184 -1.23 4.42 15.95
CA GLN A 184 -0.70 4.05 17.28
C GLN A 184 0.43 3.02 17.19
N PRO A 185 1.58 3.37 16.57
CA PRO A 185 2.65 2.42 16.37
C PRO A 185 3.25 1.92 17.69
N GLU A 186 3.33 0.60 17.84
CA GLU A 186 4.11 -0.06 18.90
C GLU A 186 5.54 -0.35 18.43
N THR A 187 5.69 -0.66 17.14
CA THR A 187 6.97 -0.89 16.46
C THR A 187 7.05 -0.04 15.19
N MET A 188 8.27 0.20 14.69
CA MET A 188 8.48 0.98 13.48
C MET A 188 9.44 0.26 12.54
N ILE A 189 9.06 0.22 11.25
CA ILE A 189 9.96 -0.22 10.19
C ILE A 189 11.13 0.78 10.10
N ASN A 190 12.36 0.27 10.18
CA ASN A 190 13.55 1.09 10.01
C ASN A 190 13.70 1.53 8.54
N ILE A 191 13.18 2.71 8.22
CA ILE A 191 13.34 3.36 6.91
C ILE A 191 14.54 4.35 6.88
N GLY A 192 15.56 4.10 7.71
CA GLY A 192 16.71 5.00 7.87
C GLY A 192 16.40 6.24 8.73
N ILE A 193 15.27 6.24 9.44
CA ILE A 193 14.92 7.23 10.46
C ILE A 193 14.75 6.48 11.77
N GLU A 194 15.74 6.58 12.64
CA GLU A 194 15.70 5.99 13.97
C GLU A 194 14.87 6.89 14.90
N ILE A 195 13.71 6.40 15.32
CA ILE A 195 12.83 7.07 16.28
C ILE A 195 12.91 6.33 17.61
N PRO A 196 13.26 7.01 18.72
CA PRO A 196 13.29 6.37 20.03
C PRO A 196 11.93 5.80 20.41
N GLU A 197 11.91 4.61 21.03
CA GLU A 197 10.67 3.94 21.48
C GLU A 197 9.79 4.85 22.38
N SER A 198 10.42 5.67 23.23
CA SER A 198 9.72 6.61 24.09
C SER A 198 8.96 7.71 23.32
N VAL A 199 9.41 8.05 22.12
CA VAL A 199 8.73 8.96 21.20
C VAL A 199 7.67 8.21 20.40
N LEU A 200 7.98 6.97 19.99
CA LEU A 200 7.06 6.10 19.26
C LEU A 200 5.78 5.82 20.06
N ALA A 201 5.92 5.48 21.34
CA ALA A 201 4.82 5.27 22.28
C ALA A 201 3.93 6.51 22.53
N LYS A 202 4.34 7.67 22.00
CA LYS A 202 3.63 8.95 22.08
C LYS A 202 3.18 9.48 20.72
N THR A 203 3.28 8.63 19.71
CA THR A 203 2.87 8.91 18.34
C THR A 203 1.47 8.36 18.12
N LEU A 204 0.57 9.20 17.62
CA LEU A 204 -0.80 8.82 17.26
C LEU A 204 -0.86 8.17 15.88
N SER A 205 -0.05 8.65 14.94
CA SER A 205 0.04 8.04 13.61
C SER A 205 1.35 8.41 12.91
N ILE A 206 1.84 7.52 12.06
CA ILE A 206 2.95 7.78 11.15
C ILE A 206 2.47 7.54 9.73
N LEU A 207 2.71 8.51 8.85
CA LEU A 207 2.62 8.37 7.40
C LEU A 207 4.00 8.63 6.81
N LEU A 208 4.47 7.74 5.95
CA LEU A 208 5.69 7.89 5.18
C LEU A 208 5.37 7.54 3.72
N VAL A 209 5.77 8.40 2.79
CA VAL A 209 5.47 8.23 1.37
C VAL A 209 6.68 8.54 0.53
N ILE A 210 6.82 7.81 -0.57
CA ILE A 210 7.77 8.15 -1.63
C ILE A 210 6.96 8.76 -2.76
N GLU A 211 7.30 9.98 -3.10
CA GLU A 211 6.61 10.78 -4.11
C GLU A 211 7.62 11.39 -5.09
N GLU A 212 7.16 11.73 -6.29
CA GLU A 212 7.94 12.52 -7.23
C GLU A 212 7.75 14.00 -6.86
N ASN A 213 8.85 14.74 -6.71
CA ASN A 213 8.79 16.20 -6.55
C ASN A 213 8.56 16.91 -7.90
N ASP A 214 8.47 18.24 -7.88
CA ASP A 214 8.29 19.06 -9.09
C ASP A 214 9.42 18.91 -10.14
N GLU A 215 10.57 18.37 -9.74
CA GLU A 215 11.71 18.06 -10.61
C GLU A 215 11.74 16.59 -11.09
N ASN A 216 10.66 15.83 -10.87
CA ASN A 216 10.56 14.38 -11.13
C ASN A 216 11.60 13.53 -10.40
N LYS A 217 12.10 14.00 -9.26
CA LYS A 217 12.99 13.23 -8.38
C LYS A 217 12.18 12.53 -7.30
N SER A 218 12.51 11.28 -7.03
CA SER A 218 11.97 10.52 -5.91
C SER A 218 12.43 11.11 -4.59
N VAL A 219 11.47 11.46 -3.74
CA VAL A 219 11.71 12.05 -2.42
C VAL A 219 10.86 11.38 -1.36
N LEU A 220 11.33 11.39 -0.12
CA LEU A 220 10.56 10.99 1.04
C LEU A 220 9.73 12.18 1.55
N GLY A 221 8.43 11.93 1.61
CA GLY A 221 7.47 12.72 2.35
C GLY A 221 7.05 11.98 3.63
N GLY A 222 6.66 12.73 4.66
CA GLY A 222 6.20 12.11 5.90
C GLY A 222 5.28 13.00 6.72
N THR A 223 4.52 12.39 7.61
CA THR A 223 3.68 13.06 8.60
C THR A 223 3.65 12.22 9.88
N PHE A 224 4.15 12.79 10.96
CA PHE A 224 4.09 12.21 12.30
C PHE A 224 3.09 13.01 13.10
N THR A 225 2.01 12.37 13.56
CA THR A 225 1.03 13.00 14.44
C THR A 225 1.32 12.58 15.86
N MET A 226 1.58 13.53 16.76
CA MET A 226 1.93 13.29 18.15
C MET A 226 0.76 13.57 19.08
N GLU A 227 0.81 13.06 20.32
CA GLU A 227 -0.17 13.38 21.37
C GLU A 227 -0.24 14.88 21.71
N SER A 228 0.84 15.64 21.50
CA SER A 228 0.88 17.09 21.79
C SER A 228 1.86 17.87 20.91
N GLU A 229 1.66 19.19 20.81
CA GLU A 229 2.56 20.10 20.10
C GLU A 229 3.98 20.11 20.68
N LYS A 230 4.11 19.96 22.00
CA LYS A 230 5.42 19.88 22.67
C LYS A 230 6.21 18.66 22.20
N LEU A 231 5.55 17.51 22.11
CA LEU A 231 6.16 16.27 21.62
C LEU A 231 6.51 16.36 20.14
N ALA A 232 5.63 16.96 19.32
CA ALA A 232 5.93 17.23 17.90
C ALA A 232 7.16 18.13 17.75
N SER A 233 7.26 19.20 18.54
CA SER A 233 8.44 20.06 18.55
C SER A 233 9.72 19.30 18.91
N SER A 234 9.67 18.43 19.93
CA SER A 234 10.80 17.59 20.30
C SER A 234 11.19 16.62 19.18
N LEU A 235 10.23 15.93 18.56
CA LEU A 235 10.47 15.05 17.44
C LEU A 235 11.07 15.81 16.24
N SER A 236 10.58 17.00 15.92
CA SER A 236 11.15 17.83 14.83
C SER A 236 12.62 18.16 15.07
N ILE A 237 13.01 18.49 16.31
CA ILE A 237 14.41 18.75 16.67
C ILE A 237 15.25 17.47 16.51
N LEU A 238 14.75 16.33 16.96
CA LEU A 238 15.43 15.04 16.83
C LEU A 238 15.65 14.66 15.36
N LEU A 239 14.60 14.73 14.54
CA LEU A 239 14.68 14.43 13.10
C LEU A 239 15.66 15.36 12.38
N LYS A 240 15.58 16.67 12.64
CA LYS A 240 16.53 17.66 12.09
C LYS A 240 17.97 17.35 12.49
N SER A 241 18.21 17.04 13.76
CA SER A 241 19.55 16.75 14.28
C SER A 241 20.11 15.45 13.69
N SER A 242 19.28 14.41 13.59
CA SER A 242 19.63 13.14 12.97
C SER A 242 19.99 13.31 11.48
N TYR A 243 19.17 14.05 10.73
CA TYR A 243 19.43 14.36 9.33
C TYR A 243 20.75 15.12 9.13
N ILE A 244 21.00 16.18 9.90
CA ILE A 244 22.25 16.95 9.83
C ILE A 244 23.46 16.09 10.18
N SER A 245 23.33 15.27 11.23
CA SER A 245 24.40 14.34 11.66
C SER A 245 24.74 13.35 10.54
N ASN A 246 23.72 12.75 9.91
CA ASN A 246 23.91 11.78 8.84
C ASN A 246 24.59 12.41 7.61
N LYS A 247 24.10 13.57 7.14
CA LYS A 247 24.72 14.32 6.02
C LYS A 247 26.18 14.67 6.30
N ARG A 248 26.50 15.10 7.53
CA ARG A 248 27.89 15.39 7.93
C ARG A 248 28.77 14.15 7.93
N ARG A 249 28.28 13.02 8.46
CA ARG A 249 28.99 11.74 8.47
C ARG A 249 29.32 11.27 7.05
N ASN A 250 28.39 11.46 6.12
CA ASN A 250 28.55 11.05 4.72
C ASN A 250 29.25 12.10 3.84
N LYS A 251 29.66 13.24 4.41
CA LYS A 251 30.27 14.38 3.69
C LYS A 251 29.38 14.93 2.57
N GLU A 252 28.07 14.86 2.74
CA GLU A 252 27.08 15.38 1.82
C GLU A 252 26.72 16.83 2.16
N PRO A 253 26.39 17.67 1.17
CA PRO A 253 25.89 19.02 1.44
C PRO A 253 24.55 18.95 2.17
N LEU A 254 24.35 19.86 3.14
CA LEU A 254 23.11 19.91 3.91
C LEU A 254 21.88 20.33 3.09
N GLY A 255 22.11 21.07 1.99
CA GLY A 255 21.05 21.67 1.19
C GLY A 255 20.24 22.72 1.95
N GLU A 256 19.06 23.05 1.43
CA GLU A 256 18.09 23.90 2.13
C GLU A 256 17.32 23.07 3.16
N LEU A 257 17.60 23.30 4.45
CA LEU A 257 16.87 22.68 5.56
C LEU A 257 15.51 23.36 5.81
N GLN A 258 15.31 24.55 5.26
CA GLN A 258 14.11 25.33 5.45
C GLN A 258 12.96 24.67 4.69
N GLY A 259 11.87 24.34 5.39
CA GLY A 259 10.71 23.65 4.80
C GLY A 259 10.83 22.13 4.71
N LEU A 260 12.01 21.55 4.95
CA LEU A 260 12.22 20.08 4.98
C LEU A 260 11.46 19.43 6.14
N PHE A 261 11.48 20.06 7.31
CA PHE A 261 10.79 19.61 8.52
C PHE A 261 9.91 20.74 9.07
N VAL A 262 8.62 20.65 8.78
CA VAL A 262 7.60 21.65 9.14
C VAL A 262 6.83 21.17 10.36
N LEU A 263 6.62 22.08 11.31
CA LEU A 263 5.73 21.86 12.45
C LEU A 263 4.38 22.49 12.15
N ASP A 264 3.32 21.70 12.31
CA ASP A 264 1.94 22.18 12.28
C ASP A 264 1.19 21.59 13.48
N LYS A 265 1.01 22.39 14.52
CA LYS A 265 0.44 21.97 15.81
C LYS A 265 1.15 20.74 16.36
N ASN A 266 0.44 19.62 16.48
CA ASN A 266 0.93 18.34 16.97
C ASN A 266 1.50 17.45 15.85
N MET A 267 1.68 17.96 14.64
CA MET A 267 2.22 17.23 13.51
C MET A 267 3.63 17.68 13.15
N VAL A 268 4.49 16.72 12.80
CA VAL A 268 5.77 16.95 12.13
C VAL A 268 5.67 16.46 10.70
N ILE A 269 5.83 17.37 9.74
CA ILE A 269 5.74 17.07 8.31
C ILE A 269 7.15 17.05 7.73
N ILE A 270 7.48 15.99 7.01
CA ILE A 270 8.70 15.87 6.21
C ILE A 270 8.32 16.14 4.75
N ASN A 271 9.03 17.06 4.10
CA ASN A 271 8.81 17.43 2.70
C ASN A 271 10.09 17.26 1.89
N ASN A 272 10.00 16.61 0.73
CA ASN A 272 11.07 16.58 -0.26
C ASN A 272 12.43 16.11 0.27
N MET A 273 12.45 15.19 1.25
CA MET A 273 13.71 14.68 1.78
C MET A 273 14.32 13.73 0.76
N SER A 274 15.54 14.02 0.31
CA SER A 274 16.26 13.10 -0.59
C SER A 274 16.51 11.76 0.09
N LEU A 275 16.23 10.68 -0.63
CA LEU A 275 16.50 9.31 -0.20
C LEU A 275 17.96 8.96 -0.51
N SER A 276 18.66 8.31 0.43
CA SER A 276 19.95 7.68 0.14
C SER A 276 19.77 6.35 -0.60
N ASP A 277 20.82 5.86 -1.24
CA ASP A 277 20.83 4.55 -1.90
C ASP A 277 20.49 3.43 -0.90
N GLU A 278 21.00 3.50 0.34
CA GLU A 278 20.67 2.56 1.41
C GLU A 278 19.17 2.56 1.75
N GLN A 279 18.55 3.74 1.80
CA GLN A 279 17.11 3.85 2.06
C GLN A 279 16.30 3.27 0.91
N LEU A 280 16.70 3.56 -0.34
CA LEU A 280 16.07 2.98 -1.53
C LEU A 280 16.17 1.46 -1.56
N LEU A 281 17.34 0.90 -1.19
CA LEU A 281 17.53 -0.54 -1.07
C LEU A 281 16.66 -1.16 0.02
N GLY A 282 16.55 -0.52 1.19
CA GLY A 282 15.66 -0.97 2.27
C GLY A 282 14.20 -0.99 1.83
N ILE A 283 13.74 0.06 1.14
CA ILE A 283 12.40 0.14 0.55
C ILE A 283 12.19 -0.95 -0.50
N THR A 284 13.18 -1.17 -1.37
CA THR A 284 13.14 -2.22 -2.40
C THR A 284 13.00 -3.61 -1.79
N SER A 285 13.74 -3.88 -0.71
CA SER A 285 13.65 -5.14 0.02
C SER A 285 12.29 -5.33 0.67
N LEU A 286 11.73 -4.29 1.30
CA LEU A 286 10.38 -4.32 1.86
C LEU A 286 9.34 -4.57 0.77
N PHE A 287 9.44 -3.88 -0.37
CA PHE A 287 8.55 -4.10 -1.50
C PHE A 287 8.63 -5.54 -1.99
N SER A 288 9.84 -6.07 -2.17
CA SER A 288 10.07 -7.44 -2.65
C SER A 288 9.46 -8.48 -1.70
N SER A 289 9.68 -8.31 -0.39
CA SER A 289 9.10 -9.16 0.65
C SER A 289 7.57 -9.12 0.64
N LEU A 290 6.97 -7.94 0.54
CA LEU A 290 5.51 -7.81 0.47
C LEU A 290 4.93 -8.42 -0.81
N THR A 291 5.62 -8.27 -1.94
CA THR A 291 5.17 -8.94 -3.17
C THR A 291 5.29 -10.44 -3.06
N SER A 292 6.39 -10.95 -2.49
CA SER A 292 6.62 -12.39 -2.35
C SER A 292 5.58 -13.04 -1.42
N VAL A 293 5.22 -12.35 -0.33
CA VAL A 293 4.11 -12.73 0.57
C VAL A 293 2.77 -12.78 -0.16
N VAL A 294 2.48 -11.81 -1.05
CA VAL A 294 1.22 -11.78 -1.82
C VAL A 294 1.22 -12.79 -2.98
N THR A 295 2.38 -13.16 -3.51
CA THR A 295 2.51 -14.07 -4.66
C THR A 295 2.86 -15.51 -4.28
N GLY A 296 3.20 -15.77 -3.01
CA GLY A 296 3.70 -17.04 -2.50
C GLY A 296 4.99 -17.52 -3.17
N GLU A 297 5.88 -16.58 -3.51
CA GLU A 297 7.26 -16.87 -3.94
C GLU A 297 8.27 -16.61 -2.80
#